data_AF-A0A2V2Q608-F1
#
_entry.id   AF-A0A2V2Q608-F1
#
_cell.length_a   1.000
_cell.length_b   1.000
_cell.length_c   1.000
_cell.angle_alpha   90.00
_cell.angle_beta   90.00
_cell.angle_gamma   90.00
#
_symmetry.space_group_name_H-M   'P 1'
#
loop_
_entity.id
_entity.type
_entity.pdbx_description
1 polymer ?
#
loop_
_entity_poly.entity_id
_entity_poly.type
_entity_poly.pdbx_seq_one_letter_code
_entity_poly.pdbx_strand_id
1 'polypeptide(L)'
;RSSDLPWGEVHRVAPWQALPDATPEEVWPGLAGDHDCVLSTSGVPGVTDLFARGPAARYVWDLARREDSLWVVPFGASGVPGSPHHRDQTELWASGRPAPVTTDWNLLHRTEETTATMTTTSGSDAPVPALRPAVYEQKVEGFGVVRLVPVAPAADEELLHGWVTQERARFWGMADHTAEQVREIYEFVDSLPTHHAYLALRDGVPAALFQTYEPDADPVGECYDVRPGDFGIHLLIAPAEGEGAVKGYTDFLLTAFIGYVFSDPARRRVVVEPDARNEKALARMVRVGFELGPEIRKPEKTARLAFLTREALGLA
;
A
#
# COMPACT_ATOMS: atom_id res chain seq x y z
N ARG A 1 25.87 42.02 22.00
CA ARG A 1 26.32 43.05 21.03
C ARG A 1 25.51 42.78 19.77
N SER A 2 24.64 43.69 19.33
CA SER A 2 24.01 43.55 18.03
C SER A 2 25.10 43.74 16.99
N SER A 3 25.40 42.70 16.21
CA SER A 3 26.17 42.84 14.97
C SER A 3 25.34 43.69 14.00
N ASP A 4 25.96 44.62 13.27
CA ASP A 4 25.31 45.40 12.19
C ASP A 4 25.00 44.55 10.93
N LEU A 5 24.92 43.22 11.10
CA LEU A 5 24.66 42.28 10.01
C LEU A 5 23.15 42.18 9.77
N PRO A 6 22.71 42.10 8.49
CA PRO A 6 21.32 41.81 8.14
C PRO A 6 20.81 40.55 8.84
N TRP A 7 19.52 40.53 9.20
CA TRP A 7 18.89 39.39 9.88
C TRP A 7 19.21 38.05 9.22
N GLY A 8 19.11 37.99 7.89
CA GLY A 8 19.39 36.78 7.11
C GLY A 8 20.86 36.40 6.98
N GLU A 9 21.80 37.20 7.50
CA GLU A 9 23.22 36.81 7.61
C GLU A 9 23.55 36.28 9.00
N VAL A 10 22.78 36.72 10.00
CA VAL A 10 22.93 36.31 11.40
C VAL A 10 22.21 35.00 11.66
N HIS A 11 20.97 34.84 11.16
CA HIS A 11 20.12 33.72 11.54
C HIS A 11 20.19 32.56 10.56
N ARG A 12 20.35 31.34 11.07
CA ARG A 12 20.62 30.14 10.25
C ARG A 12 19.73 28.96 10.63
N VAL A 13 19.47 28.08 9.66
CA VAL A 13 18.83 26.78 9.94
C VAL A 13 19.79 25.94 10.79
N ALA A 14 19.27 25.35 11.85
CA ALA A 14 19.90 24.24 12.56
C ALA A 14 18.95 23.04 12.49
N PRO A 15 19.05 22.23 11.44
CA PRO A 15 18.15 21.09 11.30
C PRO A 15 18.51 20.05 12.34
N TRP A 16 17.48 19.40 12.89
CA TRP A 16 17.68 18.25 13.76
C TRP A 16 18.28 17.10 12.95
N GLN A 17 19.32 16.46 13.49
CA GLN A 17 19.99 15.32 12.86
C GLN A 17 20.02 14.15 13.84
N ALA A 18 19.66 12.97 13.35
CA ALA A 18 19.57 11.75 14.17
C ALA A 18 20.94 11.08 14.42
N LEU A 19 21.94 11.37 13.58
CA LEU A 19 23.25 10.73 13.64
C LEU A 19 24.28 11.65 14.33
N PRO A 20 25.07 11.13 15.29
CA PRO A 20 26.02 11.92 16.07
C PRO A 20 27.27 12.37 15.28
N ASP A 21 27.53 11.79 14.10
CA ASP A 21 28.75 12.03 13.30
C ASP A 21 28.53 12.95 12.09
N ALA A 22 27.57 13.88 12.16
CA ALA A 22 27.55 14.96 11.18
C ALA A 22 28.81 15.81 11.35
N THR A 23 29.61 15.91 10.28
CA THR A 23 30.79 16.79 10.23
C THR A 23 30.41 18.19 10.72
N PRO A 24 31.09 18.74 11.74
CA PRO A 24 30.74 20.03 12.37
C PRO A 24 30.79 21.28 11.45
N GLU A 25 31.10 21.12 10.17
CA GLU A 25 31.42 22.20 9.23
C GLU A 25 30.34 22.48 8.17
N GLU A 26 29.19 21.78 8.18
CA GLU A 26 28.13 22.10 7.22
C GLU A 26 27.41 23.40 7.57
N VAL A 27 27.85 24.49 6.93
CA VAL A 27 27.26 25.82 7.03
C VAL A 27 25.91 25.85 6.31
N TRP A 28 24.82 25.92 7.08
CA TRP A 28 23.48 26.17 6.55
C TRP A 28 23.30 27.61 6.07
N PRO A 29 22.50 27.85 5.01
CA PRO A 29 22.23 29.19 4.52
C PRO A 29 21.60 30.04 5.61
N GLY A 30 21.93 31.32 5.59
CA GLY A 30 21.24 32.30 6.39
C GLY A 30 19.82 32.54 5.88
N LEU A 31 18.90 32.83 6.78
CA LEU A 31 17.48 32.95 6.50
C LEU A 31 16.93 34.30 6.93
N ALA A 32 16.34 35.00 5.97
CA ALA A 32 15.54 36.18 6.26
C ALA A 32 14.20 35.79 6.90
N GLY A 33 13.59 36.72 7.64
CA GLY A 33 12.25 36.54 8.18
C GLY A 33 12.19 35.69 9.46
N ASP A 34 11.04 35.77 10.11
CA ASP A 34 10.72 35.11 11.37
C ASP A 34 9.45 34.25 11.23
N HIS A 35 8.86 33.87 12.36
CA HIS A 35 7.65 33.05 12.42
C HIS A 35 6.44 33.65 11.68
N ASP A 36 6.38 34.97 11.51
CA ASP A 36 5.28 35.69 10.86
C ASP A 36 5.53 35.93 9.36
N CYS A 37 6.71 35.54 8.86
CA CYS A 37 7.10 35.68 7.45
C CYS A 37 6.79 34.40 6.65
N VAL A 38 6.86 34.48 5.31
CA VAL A 38 6.67 33.35 4.38
C VAL A 38 7.56 32.14 4.72
N LEU A 39 8.75 32.41 5.25
CA LEU A 39 9.68 31.37 5.67
C LEU A 39 9.24 30.69 6.97
N SER A 40 8.52 31.40 7.86
CA SER A 40 7.95 30.94 9.13
C SER A 40 8.96 30.19 10.01
N THR A 41 10.18 30.71 10.09
CA THR A 41 11.26 30.11 10.86
C THR A 41 11.34 30.70 12.25
N SER A 42 11.46 29.84 13.27
CA SER A 42 11.52 30.26 14.66
C SER A 42 12.62 29.57 15.45
N GLY A 43 13.20 30.33 16.37
CA GLY A 43 14.24 29.94 17.31
C GLY A 43 13.87 30.42 18.71
N VAL A 44 14.82 30.38 19.65
CA VAL A 44 14.58 30.90 21.01
C VAL A 44 15.19 32.31 21.10
N PRO A 45 14.36 33.38 21.13
CA PRO A 45 14.87 34.75 21.10
C PRO A 45 15.82 35.04 22.27
N GLY A 46 16.95 35.68 21.98
CA GLY A 46 17.97 36.04 22.99
C GLY A 46 18.82 34.89 23.50
N VAL A 47 18.59 33.66 23.03
CA VAL A 47 19.38 32.47 23.39
C VAL A 47 20.23 31.98 22.21
N THR A 48 19.70 32.01 20.99
CA THR A 48 20.41 31.57 19.79
C THR A 48 19.88 32.27 18.53
N ASP A 49 20.77 32.48 17.56
CA ASP A 49 20.42 32.93 16.21
C ASP A 49 20.02 31.75 15.30
N LEU A 50 19.96 30.53 15.84
CA LEU A 50 19.62 29.32 15.10
C LEU A 50 18.11 29.04 15.14
N PHE A 51 17.57 28.64 13.99
CA PHE A 51 16.20 28.18 13.83
C PHE A 51 16.15 26.66 13.77
N ALA A 52 15.49 26.04 14.74
CA ALA A 52 15.22 24.61 14.76
C ALA A 52 13.80 24.26 14.29
N ARG A 53 12.95 25.28 14.05
CA ARG A 53 11.57 25.12 13.58
C ARG A 53 11.34 25.91 12.30
N GLY A 54 10.70 25.28 11.34
CA GLY A 54 10.27 25.87 10.09
C GLY A 54 9.45 24.88 9.26
N PRO A 55 8.93 25.29 8.09
CA PRO A 55 8.14 24.43 7.22
C PRO A 55 8.96 23.24 6.68
N ALA A 56 8.51 22.03 6.97
CA ALA A 56 9.09 20.79 6.45
C ALA A 56 8.91 20.65 4.92
N ALA A 57 7.88 21.29 4.37
CA ALA A 57 7.64 21.41 2.94
C ALA A 57 6.69 22.59 2.67
N ARG A 58 6.66 23.08 1.43
CA ARG A 58 5.63 24.00 0.92
C ARG A 58 5.10 23.45 -0.40
N TYR A 59 3.79 23.45 -0.57
CA TYR A 59 3.11 22.94 -1.77
C TYR A 59 2.10 23.94 -2.31
N VAL A 60 1.99 24.01 -3.63
CA VAL A 60 0.93 24.70 -4.36
C VAL A 60 0.40 23.71 -5.38
N TRP A 61 -0.88 23.35 -5.26
CA TRP A 61 -1.55 22.42 -6.17
C TRP A 61 -2.47 23.18 -7.11
N ASP A 62 -2.23 23.10 -8.41
CA ASP A 62 -3.20 23.51 -9.41
C ASP A 62 -4.08 22.29 -9.76
N LEU A 63 -5.34 22.36 -9.33
CA LEU A 63 -6.31 21.27 -9.50
C LEU A 63 -6.85 21.15 -10.93
N ALA A 64 -6.72 22.20 -11.74
CA ALA A 64 -7.14 22.20 -13.13
C ALA A 64 -6.01 21.72 -14.06
N ARG A 65 -4.76 22.05 -13.73
CA ARG A 65 -3.57 21.71 -14.50
C ARG A 65 -2.45 21.26 -13.58
N ARG A 66 -2.33 19.94 -13.39
CA ARG A 66 -1.40 19.35 -12.43
C ARG A 66 0.05 19.75 -12.69
N GLU A 67 0.42 19.95 -13.95
CA GLU A 67 1.75 20.40 -14.41
C GLU A 67 2.13 21.80 -13.92
N ASP A 68 1.16 22.63 -13.52
CA ASP A 68 1.39 23.96 -12.95
C ASP A 68 1.59 23.91 -11.41
N SER A 69 1.60 22.72 -10.81
CA SER A 69 1.81 22.54 -9.37
C SER A 69 3.27 22.74 -8.99
N LEU A 70 3.50 23.24 -7.78
CA LEU A 70 4.81 23.63 -7.27
C LEU A 70 5.05 23.03 -5.87
N TRP A 71 6.30 22.73 -5.55
CA TRP A 71 6.70 22.19 -4.26
C TRP A 71 8.12 22.61 -3.88
N VAL A 72 8.42 22.64 -2.58
CA VAL A 72 9.79 22.83 -2.10
C VAL A 72 10.00 22.26 -0.71
N VAL A 73 11.15 21.62 -0.49
CA VAL A 73 11.61 21.11 0.81
C VAL A 73 12.90 21.80 1.26
N PRO A 74 13.19 21.90 2.58
CA PRO A 74 14.39 22.59 3.10
C PRO A 74 15.70 21.93 2.68
N PHE A 75 15.66 20.63 2.42
CA PHE A 75 16.80 19.84 1.96
C PHE A 75 16.70 19.68 0.45
N GLY A 76 17.05 18.52 -0.08
CA GLY A 76 16.69 18.13 -1.43
C GLY A 76 15.71 16.98 -1.47
N ALA A 77 15.44 16.49 -2.68
CA ALA A 77 14.53 15.36 -2.89
C ALA A 77 15.06 14.00 -2.39
N SER A 78 16.32 13.92 -1.95
CA SER A 78 16.95 12.71 -1.39
C SER A 78 17.53 12.96 0.00
N GLY A 79 17.26 12.06 0.94
CA GLY A 79 17.88 12.08 2.27
C GLY A 79 19.30 11.53 2.33
N VAL A 80 19.81 10.98 1.21
CA VAL A 80 21.12 10.29 1.15
C VAL A 80 22.27 11.30 1.04
N PRO A 81 23.21 11.35 1.99
CA PRO A 81 24.39 12.19 1.88
C PRO A 81 25.19 11.87 0.61
N GLY A 82 25.55 12.91 -0.15
CA GLY A 82 26.27 12.77 -1.43
C GLY A 82 25.39 12.55 -2.66
N SER A 83 24.07 12.37 -2.51
CA SER A 83 23.14 12.39 -3.65
C SER A 83 23.15 13.77 -4.33
N PRO A 84 23.06 13.86 -5.67
CA PRO A 84 22.81 15.13 -6.36
C PRO A 84 21.55 15.83 -5.84
N HIS A 85 20.60 15.06 -5.33
CA HIS A 85 19.34 15.53 -4.78
C HIS A 85 19.38 15.68 -3.25
N HIS A 86 20.56 15.68 -2.61
CA HIS A 86 20.64 15.82 -1.15
C HIS A 86 20.26 17.23 -0.66
N ARG A 87 20.57 18.26 -1.46
CA ARG A 87 20.39 19.70 -1.14
C ARG A 87 19.93 20.54 -2.32
N ASP A 88 19.45 19.91 -3.38
CA ASP A 88 19.10 20.57 -4.64
C ASP A 88 17.95 21.59 -4.53
N GLN A 89 17.18 21.56 -3.45
CA GLN A 89 16.10 22.53 -3.19
C GLN A 89 16.39 23.51 -2.05
N THR A 90 17.52 23.38 -1.35
CA THR A 90 17.82 24.21 -0.17
C THR A 90 17.83 25.72 -0.49
N GLU A 91 18.39 26.12 -1.63
CA GLU A 91 18.40 27.53 -2.05
C GLU A 91 17.00 28.03 -2.44
N LEU A 92 16.22 27.19 -3.11
CA LEU A 92 14.82 27.49 -3.46
C LEU A 92 14.00 27.69 -2.18
N TRP A 93 14.12 26.78 -1.23
CA TRP A 93 13.44 26.86 0.06
C TRP A 93 13.83 28.11 0.85
N ALA A 94 15.13 28.43 0.91
CA ALA A 94 15.65 29.58 1.64
C ALA A 94 15.21 30.92 1.02
N SER A 95 15.01 30.95 -0.30
CA SER A 95 14.45 32.12 -1.01
C SER A 95 12.92 32.15 -1.07
N GLY A 96 12.23 31.14 -0.52
CA GLY A 96 10.78 31.00 -0.60
C GLY A 96 10.25 30.68 -2.00
N ARG A 97 11.12 30.31 -2.94
CA ARG A 97 10.76 29.93 -4.31
C ARG A 97 10.46 28.44 -4.39
N PRO A 98 9.40 28.01 -5.07
CA PRO A 98 9.15 26.59 -5.24
C PRO A 98 9.72 26.03 -6.56
N ALA A 99 9.94 24.72 -6.60
CA ALA A 99 10.25 23.94 -7.79
C ALA A 99 8.95 23.40 -8.43
N PRO A 100 8.91 23.14 -9.75
CA PRO A 100 7.76 22.50 -10.37
C PRO A 100 7.58 21.06 -9.93
N VAL A 101 6.33 20.59 -9.86
CA VAL A 101 6.00 19.17 -9.71
C VAL A 101 5.97 18.55 -11.10
N THR A 102 7.01 17.81 -11.47
CA THR A 102 7.06 17.09 -12.75
C THR A 102 6.23 15.81 -12.67
N THR A 103 5.16 15.75 -13.46
CA THR A 103 4.28 14.56 -13.56
C THR A 103 4.31 13.88 -14.92
N ASP A 104 5.03 14.45 -15.89
CA ASP A 104 5.27 13.81 -17.19
C ASP A 104 6.35 12.74 -17.06
N TRP A 105 5.96 11.49 -17.22
CA TRP A 105 6.84 10.33 -17.14
C TRP A 105 7.97 10.36 -18.18
N ASN A 106 7.83 11.09 -19.29
CA ASN A 106 8.88 11.21 -20.30
C ASN A 106 10.04 12.12 -19.86
N LEU A 107 9.79 13.00 -18.88
CA LEU A 107 10.80 13.89 -18.29
C LEU A 107 11.47 13.28 -17.05
N LEU A 108 10.95 12.16 -16.55
CA LEU A 108 11.47 11.47 -15.38
C LEU A 108 12.43 10.36 -15.80
N HIS A 109 13.63 10.38 -15.23
CA HIS A 109 14.63 9.33 -15.41
C HIS A 109 14.79 8.58 -14.10
N ARG A 110 14.92 7.25 -14.18
CA ARG A 110 15.20 6.43 -13.01
C ARG A 110 16.61 6.70 -12.53
N THR A 111 16.74 7.16 -11.28
CA THR A 111 18.04 7.26 -10.61
C THR A 111 18.44 5.87 -10.10
N GLU A 112 19.66 5.42 -10.44
CA GLU A 112 20.27 4.23 -9.85
C GLU A 112 20.88 4.59 -8.49
N GLU A 113 20.05 4.92 -7.48
CA GLU A 113 20.57 5.11 -6.12
C GLU A 113 20.89 3.74 -5.50
N THR A 114 22.18 3.54 -5.17
CA THR A 114 22.64 2.39 -4.38
C THR A 114 22.08 2.55 -2.97
N THR A 115 21.06 1.76 -2.63
CA THR A 115 20.49 1.76 -1.28
C THR A 115 21.52 1.22 -0.30
N ALA A 116 22.28 2.10 0.35
CA ALA A 116 23.01 1.74 1.55
C ALA A 116 21.98 1.36 2.61
N THR A 117 22.00 0.08 3.01
CA THR A 117 21.05 -0.51 3.96
C THR A 117 21.18 0.18 5.31
N MET A 118 20.29 1.14 5.61
CA MET A 118 20.11 1.64 6.96
C MET A 118 19.32 0.60 7.76
N THR A 119 19.99 -0.06 8.70
CA THR A 119 19.34 -0.91 9.69
C THR A 119 18.65 -0.03 10.72
N THR A 120 17.33 0.14 10.61
CA THR A 120 16.50 0.80 11.63
C THR A 120 15.79 -0.25 12.47
N THR A 121 15.98 -0.20 13.78
CA THR A 121 15.36 -1.12 14.74
C THR A 121 13.88 -0.77 14.98
N SER A 122 13.04 -1.82 14.95
CA SER A 122 11.66 -1.96 15.42
C SER A 122 10.57 -1.07 14.81
N GLY A 123 10.36 -1.26 13.51
CA GLY A 123 9.08 -1.21 12.80
C GLY A 123 9.20 -2.22 11.66
N SER A 124 8.15 -3.00 11.36
CA SER A 124 8.21 -4.10 10.39
C SER A 124 9.11 -3.80 9.18
N ASP A 125 10.19 -4.58 9.01
CA ASP A 125 11.17 -4.45 7.90
C ASP A 125 10.57 -4.70 6.51
N ALA A 126 9.32 -5.15 6.43
CA ALA A 126 8.67 -5.36 5.15
C ALA A 126 8.39 -4.01 4.46
N PRO A 127 8.80 -3.83 3.19
CA PRO A 127 8.50 -2.60 2.45
C PRO A 127 6.99 -2.40 2.34
N VAL A 128 6.55 -1.16 2.16
CA VAL A 128 5.12 -0.84 1.91
C VAL A 128 4.57 -1.70 0.77
N PRO A 129 3.29 -2.11 0.78
CA PRO A 129 2.74 -3.07 -0.18
C PRO A 129 3.07 -2.76 -1.65
N ALA A 130 3.01 -1.49 -2.05
CA ALA A 130 3.31 -1.03 -3.41
C ALA A 130 4.72 -1.38 -3.90
N LEU A 131 5.70 -1.49 -3.00
CA LEU A 131 7.10 -1.79 -3.30
C LEU A 131 7.45 -3.27 -3.16
N ARG A 132 6.54 -4.10 -2.65
CA ARG A 132 6.78 -5.54 -2.50
C ARG A 132 6.85 -6.22 -3.88
N PRO A 133 7.68 -7.28 -4.04
CA PRO A 133 7.66 -8.10 -5.23
C PRO A 133 6.29 -8.75 -5.38
N ALA A 134 5.71 -8.65 -6.59
CA ALA A 134 4.44 -9.28 -6.89
C ALA A 134 4.66 -10.72 -7.35
N VAL A 135 3.84 -11.65 -6.86
CA VAL A 135 3.80 -13.03 -7.37
C VAL A 135 3.01 -13.12 -8.67
N TYR A 136 2.20 -12.10 -8.95
CA TYR A 136 1.38 -12.00 -10.15
C TYR A 136 1.08 -10.55 -10.49
N GLU A 137 1.05 -10.24 -11.78
CA GLU A 137 0.68 -8.93 -12.29
C GLU A 137 -0.17 -9.11 -13.56
N GLN A 138 -1.29 -8.39 -13.63
CA GLN A 138 -2.15 -8.37 -14.80
C GLN A 138 -2.70 -6.98 -15.04
N LYS A 139 -2.55 -6.48 -16.27
CA LYS A 139 -3.30 -5.31 -16.74
C LYS A 139 -4.72 -5.73 -17.07
N VAL A 140 -5.70 -5.13 -16.41
CA VAL A 140 -7.13 -5.36 -16.64
C VAL A 140 -7.69 -4.13 -17.37
N GLU A 141 -8.19 -4.33 -18.58
CA GLU A 141 -8.73 -3.26 -19.43
C GLU A 141 -9.87 -2.52 -18.72
N GLY A 142 -9.82 -1.19 -18.74
CA GLY A 142 -10.81 -0.34 -18.05
C GLY A 142 -10.70 -0.31 -16.52
N PHE A 143 -9.75 -1.04 -15.92
CA PHE A 143 -9.60 -1.11 -14.47
C PHE A 143 -8.24 -0.63 -13.97
N GLY A 144 -7.15 -1.00 -14.64
CA GLY A 144 -5.78 -0.66 -14.22
C GLY A 144 -4.88 -1.89 -14.12
N VAL A 145 -3.74 -1.75 -13.45
CA VAL A 145 -2.82 -2.88 -13.18
C VAL A 145 -3.15 -3.48 -11.82
N VAL A 146 -3.45 -4.78 -11.80
CA VAL A 146 -3.65 -5.55 -10.58
C VAL A 146 -2.39 -6.34 -10.27
N ARG A 147 -1.83 -6.14 -9.07
CA ARG A 147 -0.66 -6.87 -8.56
C ARG A 147 -1.07 -7.67 -7.34
N LEU A 148 -0.62 -8.92 -7.24
CA LEU A 148 -0.77 -9.73 -6.02
C LEU A 148 0.58 -9.75 -5.30
N VAL A 149 0.62 -9.17 -4.11
CA VAL A 149 1.80 -9.20 -3.24
C VAL A 149 1.47 -10.02 -1.99
N PRO A 150 2.40 -10.85 -1.47
CA PRO A 150 2.18 -11.54 -0.21
C PRO A 150 1.83 -10.56 0.91
N VAL A 151 0.89 -10.97 1.77
CA VAL A 151 0.65 -10.29 3.04
C VAL A 151 1.91 -10.40 3.89
N ALA A 152 2.32 -9.30 4.50
CA ALA A 152 3.34 -9.29 5.54
C ALA A 152 2.62 -9.09 6.88
N PRO A 153 2.38 -10.15 7.68
CA PRO A 153 1.44 -10.09 8.79
C PRO A 153 1.69 -8.95 9.79
N ALA A 154 2.95 -8.76 10.20
CA ALA A 154 3.33 -7.68 11.11
C ALA A 154 3.26 -6.27 10.47
N ALA A 155 3.42 -6.16 9.15
CA ALA A 155 3.41 -4.89 8.44
C ALA A 155 1.98 -4.43 8.10
N ASP A 156 1.10 -5.39 7.85
CA ASP A 156 -0.25 -5.17 7.33
C ASP A 156 -1.33 -5.30 8.41
N GLU A 157 -0.96 -5.61 9.65
CA GLU A 157 -1.85 -5.85 10.78
C GLU A 157 -2.95 -4.79 10.89
N GLU A 158 -2.58 -3.51 10.96
CA GLU A 158 -3.55 -2.42 11.11
C GLU A 158 -4.51 -2.32 9.90
N LEU A 159 -3.98 -2.49 8.68
CA LEU A 159 -4.76 -2.44 7.45
C LEU A 159 -5.77 -3.60 7.40
N LEU A 160 -5.30 -4.83 7.65
CA LEU A 160 -6.11 -6.04 7.61
C LEU A 160 -7.16 -6.02 8.71
N HIS A 161 -6.77 -5.69 9.95
CA HIS A 161 -7.71 -5.52 11.06
C HIS A 161 -8.79 -4.50 10.71
N GLY A 162 -8.41 -3.36 10.12
CA GLY A 162 -9.34 -2.33 9.66
C GLY A 162 -10.31 -2.81 8.57
N TRP A 163 -10.00 -3.88 7.84
CA TRP A 163 -10.87 -4.45 6.81
C TRP A 163 -11.76 -5.57 7.30
N VAL A 164 -11.19 -6.53 8.04
CA VAL A 164 -11.85 -7.80 8.40
C VAL A 164 -12.84 -7.66 9.57
N THR A 165 -12.72 -6.60 10.37
CA THR A 165 -13.58 -6.36 11.53
C THR A 165 -14.85 -5.56 11.22
N GLN A 166 -14.96 -4.99 10.01
CA GLN A 166 -16.11 -4.16 9.64
C GLN A 166 -17.40 -5.00 9.48
N GLU A 167 -18.56 -4.42 9.75
CA GLU A 167 -19.88 -5.07 9.58
C GLU A 167 -20.07 -5.63 8.15
N ARG A 168 -19.56 -4.95 7.13
CA ARG A 168 -19.59 -5.43 5.72
C ARG A 168 -18.80 -6.73 5.51
N ALA A 169 -17.84 -7.01 6.38
CA ALA A 169 -16.96 -8.16 6.37
C ALA A 169 -17.42 -9.25 7.35
N ARG A 170 -18.62 -9.16 7.96
CA ARG A 170 -19.13 -10.16 8.92
C ARG A 170 -19.07 -11.61 8.45
N PHE A 171 -19.19 -11.85 7.13
CA PHE A 171 -19.08 -13.20 6.54
C PHE A 171 -17.63 -13.73 6.44
N TRP A 172 -16.63 -12.88 6.70
CA TRP A 172 -15.21 -13.23 6.83
C TRP A 172 -14.91 -13.89 8.19
N GLY A 173 -15.78 -13.69 9.19
CA GLY A 173 -15.68 -14.38 10.49
C GLY A 173 -14.72 -13.75 11.50
N MET A 174 -14.25 -12.52 11.26
CA MET A 174 -13.26 -11.85 12.12
C MET A 174 -13.76 -10.56 12.79
N ALA A 175 -15.08 -10.36 12.87
CA ALA A 175 -15.68 -9.12 13.40
C ALA A 175 -15.18 -8.72 14.80
N ASP A 176 -15.01 -9.70 15.69
CA ASP A 176 -14.64 -9.49 17.10
C ASP A 176 -13.14 -9.71 17.38
N HIS A 177 -12.30 -9.83 16.34
CA HIS A 177 -10.86 -10.06 16.51
C HIS A 177 -10.12 -8.76 16.78
N THR A 178 -9.16 -8.81 17.69
CA THR A 178 -8.17 -7.73 17.89
C THR A 178 -7.15 -7.71 16.76
N ALA A 179 -6.42 -6.59 16.62
CA ALA A 179 -5.31 -6.49 15.66
C ALA A 179 -4.29 -7.62 15.83
N GLU A 180 -3.91 -7.91 17.08
CA GLU A 180 -2.95 -8.96 17.41
C GLU A 180 -3.43 -10.34 16.97
N GLN A 181 -4.70 -10.67 17.22
CA GLN A 181 -5.28 -11.94 16.76
C GLN A 181 -5.34 -12.03 15.23
N VAL A 182 -5.62 -10.91 14.55
CA VAL A 182 -5.57 -10.86 13.08
C VAL A 182 -4.15 -11.13 12.58
N ARG A 183 -3.14 -10.50 13.18
CA ARG A 183 -1.72 -10.75 12.87
C ARG A 183 -1.37 -12.22 13.08
N GLU A 184 -1.69 -12.80 14.23
CA GLU A 184 -1.41 -14.20 14.56
C GLU A 184 -2.05 -15.17 13.55
N ILE A 185 -3.28 -14.90 13.11
CA ILE A 185 -3.95 -15.71 12.08
C ILE A 185 -3.19 -15.64 10.75
N TYR A 186 -2.75 -14.46 10.33
CA TYR A 186 -2.01 -14.33 9.07
C TYR A 186 -0.57 -14.85 9.17
N GLU A 187 0.06 -14.82 10.36
CA GLU A 187 1.33 -15.52 10.62
C GLU A 187 1.16 -17.04 10.53
N PHE A 188 0.06 -17.58 11.06
CA PHE A 188 -0.26 -18.99 10.90
C PHE A 188 -0.49 -19.34 9.43
N VAL A 189 -1.28 -18.56 8.69
CA VAL A 189 -1.50 -18.78 7.25
C VAL A 189 -0.18 -18.72 6.48
N ASP A 190 0.69 -17.75 6.75
CA ASP A 190 2.00 -17.62 6.10
C ASP A 190 2.93 -18.81 6.39
N SER A 191 2.76 -19.48 7.54
CA SER A 191 3.52 -20.69 7.88
C SER A 191 3.07 -21.95 7.11
N LEU A 192 1.89 -21.93 6.48
CA LEU A 192 1.33 -23.08 5.79
C LEU A 192 1.83 -23.17 4.34
N PRO A 193 2.20 -24.37 3.86
CA PRO A 193 2.60 -24.55 2.46
C PRO A 193 1.42 -24.54 1.48
N THR A 194 0.20 -24.74 1.98
CA THR A 194 -1.01 -24.94 1.17
C THR A 194 -2.00 -23.80 1.26
N HIS A 195 -1.74 -22.78 2.10
CA HIS A 195 -2.60 -21.63 2.28
C HIS A 195 -1.77 -20.36 2.12
N HIS A 196 -2.26 -19.41 1.34
CA HIS A 196 -1.56 -18.16 1.10
C HIS A 196 -2.51 -16.97 1.15
N ALA A 197 -2.02 -15.86 1.67
CA ALA A 197 -2.74 -14.59 1.70
C ALA A 197 -1.97 -13.52 0.93
N TYR A 198 -2.71 -12.77 0.11
CA TYR A 198 -2.18 -11.71 -0.75
C TYR A 198 -2.97 -10.42 -0.55
N LEU A 199 -2.26 -9.29 -0.56
CA LEU A 199 -2.86 -8.01 -0.86
C LEU A 199 -2.93 -7.85 -2.38
N ALA A 200 -4.14 -7.67 -2.90
CA ALA A 200 -4.36 -7.26 -4.27
C ALA A 200 -4.26 -5.74 -4.34
N LEU A 201 -3.32 -5.22 -5.13
CA LEU A 201 -3.11 -3.80 -5.34
C LEU A 201 -3.63 -3.41 -6.72
N ARG A 202 -4.42 -2.34 -6.80
CA ARG A 202 -4.81 -1.68 -8.04
C ARG A 202 -3.97 -0.41 -8.20
N ASP A 203 -3.12 -0.37 -9.23
CA ASP A 203 -2.23 0.77 -9.51
C ASP A 203 -1.42 1.21 -8.27
N GLY A 204 -0.99 0.22 -7.47
CA GLY A 204 -0.22 0.42 -6.23
C GLY A 204 -1.06 0.63 -4.95
N VAL A 205 -2.38 0.78 -5.06
CA VAL A 205 -3.27 0.99 -3.91
C VAL A 205 -3.93 -0.33 -3.48
N PRO A 206 -3.88 -0.70 -2.18
CA PRO A 206 -4.58 -1.89 -1.69
C PRO A 206 -6.08 -1.88 -2.01
N ALA A 207 -6.54 -2.92 -2.70
CA ALA A 207 -7.87 -3.01 -3.30
C ALA A 207 -8.67 -4.21 -2.76
N ALA A 208 -8.00 -5.28 -2.36
CA ALA A 208 -8.62 -6.44 -1.75
C ALA A 208 -7.60 -7.29 -0.99
N LEU A 209 -8.11 -8.07 -0.05
CA LEU A 209 -7.43 -9.22 0.52
C LEU A 209 -7.89 -10.46 -0.25
N PHE A 210 -6.94 -11.25 -0.74
CA PHE A 210 -7.18 -12.44 -1.55
C PHE A 210 -6.44 -13.61 -0.90
N GLN A 211 -7.15 -14.73 -0.65
CA GLN A 211 -6.56 -15.94 -0.10
C GLN A 211 -6.74 -17.09 -1.07
N THR A 212 -5.76 -17.99 -1.09
CA THR A 212 -5.81 -19.23 -1.84
C THR A 212 -5.50 -20.40 -0.94
N TYR A 213 -6.11 -21.54 -1.20
CA TYR A 213 -5.83 -22.77 -0.45
C TYR A 213 -6.00 -24.03 -1.31
N GLU A 214 -5.32 -25.11 -0.92
CA GLU A 214 -5.57 -26.46 -1.46
C GLU A 214 -6.73 -27.11 -0.68
N PRO A 215 -7.87 -27.43 -1.33
CA PRO A 215 -9.06 -27.88 -0.60
C PRO A 215 -8.90 -29.18 0.17
N ASP A 216 -7.98 -30.07 -0.23
CA ASP A 216 -7.64 -31.30 0.50
C ASP A 216 -6.86 -31.04 1.80
N ALA A 217 -6.28 -29.85 1.95
CA ALA A 217 -5.61 -29.39 3.17
C ALA A 217 -6.48 -28.44 4.03
N ASP A 218 -7.74 -28.20 3.65
CA ASP A 218 -8.69 -27.32 4.36
C ASP A 218 -9.92 -28.13 4.85
N PRO A 219 -10.55 -27.76 5.98
CA PRO A 219 -11.78 -28.43 6.44
C PRO A 219 -12.92 -28.51 5.41
N VAL A 220 -12.94 -27.64 4.39
CA VAL A 220 -13.89 -27.75 3.28
C VAL A 220 -13.74 -29.05 2.50
N GLY A 221 -12.53 -29.61 2.40
CA GLY A 221 -12.26 -30.86 1.70
C GLY A 221 -12.92 -32.08 2.33
N GLU A 222 -13.26 -32.02 3.61
CA GLU A 222 -14.03 -33.08 4.29
C GLU A 222 -15.53 -33.04 3.93
N CYS A 223 -15.98 -31.95 3.31
CA CYS A 223 -17.38 -31.69 3.05
C CYS A 223 -17.84 -32.04 1.62
N TYR A 224 -16.89 -32.32 0.71
CA TYR A 224 -17.19 -32.70 -0.67
C TYR A 224 -16.06 -33.54 -1.28
N ASP A 225 -16.34 -34.19 -2.41
CA ASP A 225 -15.33 -34.95 -3.15
C ASP A 225 -14.36 -34.02 -3.90
N VAL A 226 -13.23 -33.72 -3.26
CA VAL A 226 -12.14 -32.91 -3.82
C VAL A 226 -11.57 -33.59 -5.05
N ARG A 227 -11.51 -32.87 -6.18
CA ARG A 227 -10.95 -33.40 -7.42
C ARG A 227 -9.51 -32.94 -7.61
N PRO A 228 -8.66 -33.74 -8.28
CA PRO A 228 -7.34 -33.28 -8.68
C PRO A 228 -7.40 -31.97 -9.46
N GLY A 229 -6.60 -30.98 -9.03
CA GLY A 229 -6.57 -29.64 -9.61
C GLY A 229 -7.67 -28.70 -9.09
N ASP A 230 -8.43 -29.09 -8.07
CA ASP A 230 -9.24 -28.15 -7.29
C ASP A 230 -8.34 -27.15 -6.56
N PHE A 231 -8.72 -25.88 -6.60
CA PHE A 231 -7.98 -24.82 -5.91
C PHE A 231 -8.95 -23.79 -5.34
N GLY A 232 -8.87 -23.58 -4.05
CA GLY A 232 -9.79 -22.73 -3.29
C GLY A 232 -9.39 -21.27 -3.31
N ILE A 233 -10.38 -20.37 -3.30
CA ILE A 233 -10.14 -18.93 -3.11
C ILE A 233 -11.12 -18.29 -2.12
N HIS A 234 -10.64 -17.33 -1.35
CA HIS A 234 -11.47 -16.37 -0.62
C HIS A 234 -11.07 -14.94 -1.01
N LEU A 235 -12.03 -14.01 -1.00
CA LEU A 235 -11.74 -12.60 -1.22
C LEU A 235 -12.55 -11.67 -0.33
N LEU A 236 -11.90 -10.61 0.12
CA LEU A 236 -12.51 -9.47 0.80
C LEU A 236 -12.09 -8.19 0.09
N ILE A 237 -13.05 -7.46 -0.47
CA ILE A 237 -12.78 -6.17 -1.11
C ILE A 237 -12.46 -5.13 -0.04
N ALA A 238 -11.52 -4.22 -0.32
CA ALA A 238 -11.23 -3.08 0.54
C ALA A 238 -12.50 -2.22 0.76
N PRO A 239 -12.55 -1.42 1.84
CA PRO A 239 -13.59 -0.41 2.00
C PRO A 239 -13.62 0.51 0.78
N ALA A 240 -14.81 0.99 0.40
CA ALA A 240 -14.90 2.00 -0.64
C ALA A 240 -14.40 3.34 -0.08
N GLU A 241 -13.29 3.83 -0.58
CA GLU A 241 -12.73 5.15 -0.25
C GLU A 241 -12.69 6.04 -1.50
N GLY A 242 -13.07 7.31 -1.36
CA GLY A 242 -13.03 8.32 -2.43
C GLY A 242 -14.32 8.52 -3.24
N GLU A 243 -14.31 9.54 -4.11
CA GLU A 243 -15.42 9.87 -5.00
C GLU A 243 -15.36 9.02 -6.29
N GLY A 244 -16.43 8.25 -6.54
CA GLY A 244 -16.64 7.52 -7.79
C GLY A 244 -16.64 6.01 -7.64
N ALA A 245 -17.82 5.41 -7.48
CA ALA A 245 -17.98 3.96 -7.53
C ALA A 245 -17.67 3.44 -8.94
N VAL A 246 -16.58 2.69 -9.09
CA VAL A 246 -16.29 1.97 -10.34
C VAL A 246 -17.29 0.81 -10.48
N LYS A 247 -18.15 0.88 -11.49
CA LYS A 247 -19.09 -0.21 -11.80
C LYS A 247 -18.30 -1.47 -12.17
N GLY A 248 -18.64 -2.59 -11.55
CA GLY A 248 -17.97 -3.87 -11.83
C GLY A 248 -16.61 -4.04 -11.13
N TYR A 249 -16.26 -3.21 -10.14
CA TYR A 249 -14.97 -3.27 -9.42
C TYR A 249 -14.57 -4.68 -8.98
N THR A 250 -15.48 -5.42 -8.37
CA THR A 250 -15.21 -6.81 -7.94
C THR A 250 -15.04 -7.76 -9.13
N ASP A 251 -15.74 -7.54 -10.23
CA ASP A 251 -15.69 -8.43 -11.40
C ASP A 251 -14.32 -8.30 -12.08
N PHE A 252 -13.76 -7.09 -12.13
CA PHE A 252 -12.38 -6.85 -12.60
C PHE A 252 -11.32 -7.51 -11.71
N LEU A 253 -11.46 -7.42 -10.38
CA LEU A 253 -10.56 -8.13 -9.47
C LEU A 253 -10.67 -9.64 -9.59
N LEU A 254 -11.88 -10.17 -9.70
CA LEU A 254 -12.11 -11.60 -9.92
C LEU A 254 -11.47 -12.08 -11.23
N THR A 255 -11.48 -11.25 -12.28
CA THR A 255 -10.78 -11.56 -13.53
C THR A 255 -9.29 -11.77 -13.29
N ALA A 256 -8.66 -10.89 -12.50
CA ALA A 256 -7.24 -11.02 -12.17
C ALA A 256 -6.95 -12.23 -11.26
N PHE A 257 -7.82 -12.51 -10.29
CA PHE A 257 -7.65 -13.64 -9.37
C PHE A 257 -7.80 -14.98 -10.08
N ILE A 258 -8.80 -15.10 -10.97
CA ILE A 258 -9.00 -16.28 -11.80
C ILE A 258 -7.84 -16.45 -12.78
N GLY A 259 -7.34 -15.35 -13.37
CA GLY A 259 -6.14 -15.34 -14.20
C GLY A 259 -4.90 -15.84 -13.46
N TYR A 260 -4.71 -15.41 -12.21
CA TYR A 260 -3.65 -15.91 -11.35
C TYR A 260 -3.78 -17.41 -11.07
N VAL A 261 -4.96 -17.87 -10.65
CA VAL A 261 -5.18 -19.29 -10.36
C VAL A 261 -4.89 -20.13 -11.60
N PHE A 262 -5.48 -19.82 -12.74
CA PHE A 262 -5.29 -20.60 -13.97
C PHE A 262 -3.99 -20.34 -14.74
N SER A 263 -3.11 -19.47 -14.22
CA SER A 263 -1.73 -19.37 -14.73
C SER A 263 -0.94 -20.66 -14.47
N ASP A 264 -1.32 -21.42 -13.44
CA ASP A 264 -0.85 -22.77 -13.22
C ASP A 264 -1.75 -23.77 -13.98
N PRO A 265 -1.21 -24.51 -14.97
CA PRO A 265 -1.98 -25.46 -15.76
C PRO A 265 -2.45 -26.70 -14.97
N ALA A 266 -1.86 -26.98 -13.80
CA ALA A 266 -2.28 -28.07 -12.93
C ALA A 266 -3.61 -27.77 -12.23
N ARG A 267 -4.00 -26.49 -12.14
CA ARG A 267 -5.25 -26.06 -11.52
C ARG A 267 -6.36 -26.09 -12.57
N ARG A 268 -7.34 -26.97 -12.34
CA ARG A 268 -8.42 -27.29 -13.29
C ARG A 268 -9.77 -26.70 -12.87
N ARG A 269 -9.96 -26.43 -11.57
CA ARG A 269 -11.24 -25.93 -11.05
C ARG A 269 -11.04 -25.02 -9.84
N VAL A 270 -11.58 -23.81 -9.91
CA VAL A 270 -11.65 -22.90 -8.75
C VAL A 270 -12.83 -23.30 -7.88
N VAL A 271 -12.61 -23.35 -6.57
CA VAL A 271 -13.61 -23.69 -5.55
C VAL A 271 -13.84 -22.47 -4.66
N VAL A 272 -15.11 -22.18 -4.36
CA VAL A 272 -15.51 -21.19 -3.37
C VAL A 272 -16.69 -21.70 -2.54
N GLU A 273 -16.76 -21.28 -1.28
CA GLU A 273 -17.81 -21.68 -0.34
C GLU A 273 -18.34 -20.47 0.46
N PRO A 274 -18.97 -19.49 -0.20
CA PRO A 274 -19.65 -18.41 0.49
C PRO A 274 -20.72 -18.95 1.46
N ASP A 275 -20.98 -18.20 2.54
CA ASP A 275 -22.13 -18.46 3.42
C ASP A 275 -23.43 -18.50 2.59
N ALA A 276 -24.27 -19.51 2.82
CA ALA A 276 -25.51 -19.72 2.06
C ALA A 276 -26.49 -18.53 2.17
N ARG A 277 -26.36 -17.70 3.22
CA ARG A 277 -27.14 -16.47 3.43
C ARG A 277 -26.55 -15.25 2.72
N ASN A 278 -25.36 -15.35 2.14
CA ASN A 278 -24.71 -14.26 1.42
C ASN A 278 -25.16 -14.23 -0.06
N GLU A 279 -26.43 -13.88 -0.27
CA GLU A 279 -27.06 -13.83 -1.60
C GLU A 279 -26.28 -12.97 -2.60
N LYS A 280 -25.67 -11.87 -2.14
CA LYS A 280 -24.86 -10.98 -2.98
C LYS A 280 -23.59 -11.66 -3.49
N ALA A 281 -22.91 -12.42 -2.64
CA ALA A 281 -21.74 -13.20 -3.05
C ALA A 281 -22.14 -14.31 -4.03
N LEU A 282 -23.21 -15.05 -3.73
CA LEU A 282 -23.72 -16.12 -4.60
C LEU A 282 -24.11 -15.61 -5.98
N ALA A 283 -24.90 -14.53 -6.04
CA ALA A 283 -25.29 -13.90 -7.30
C ALA A 283 -24.07 -13.41 -8.11
N ARG A 284 -22.99 -12.97 -7.43
CA ARG A 284 -21.74 -12.58 -8.08
C ARG A 284 -21.00 -13.79 -8.64
N MET A 285 -20.88 -14.88 -7.88
CA MET A 285 -20.21 -16.10 -8.34
C MET A 285 -20.88 -16.62 -9.63
N VAL A 286 -22.22 -16.70 -9.65
CA VAL A 286 -22.99 -17.10 -10.84
C VAL A 286 -22.73 -16.16 -12.03
N ARG A 287 -22.70 -14.84 -11.79
CA ARG A 287 -22.43 -13.85 -12.85
C ARG A 287 -21.06 -14.02 -13.50
N VAL A 288 -20.06 -14.42 -12.72
CA VAL A 288 -18.68 -14.66 -13.19
C VAL A 288 -18.55 -16.04 -13.85
N GLY A 289 -19.60 -16.86 -13.83
CA GLY A 289 -19.64 -18.16 -14.51
C GLY A 289 -19.44 -19.36 -13.58
N PHE A 290 -19.44 -19.17 -12.26
CA PHE A 290 -19.42 -20.30 -11.34
C PHE A 290 -20.76 -21.05 -11.38
N GLU A 291 -20.69 -22.37 -11.37
CA GLU A 291 -21.82 -23.26 -11.18
C GLU A 291 -22.02 -23.51 -9.69
N LEU A 292 -23.24 -23.28 -9.18
CA LEU A 292 -23.56 -23.55 -7.78
C LEU A 292 -23.60 -25.06 -7.53
N GLY A 293 -22.87 -25.48 -6.51
CA GLY A 293 -22.81 -26.85 -6.00
C GLY A 293 -23.74 -27.10 -4.81
N PRO A 294 -23.49 -28.20 -4.06
CA PRO A 294 -24.28 -28.55 -2.89
C PRO A 294 -24.06 -27.56 -1.73
N GLU A 295 -25.00 -27.53 -0.78
CA GLU A 295 -24.73 -26.94 0.53
C GLU A 295 -23.91 -27.90 1.36
N ILE A 296 -22.98 -27.34 2.10
CA ILE A 296 -22.15 -28.03 3.06
C ILE A 296 -22.30 -27.39 4.42
N ARG A 297 -22.13 -28.20 5.47
CA ARG A 297 -22.21 -27.74 6.85
C ARG A 297 -20.82 -27.71 7.44
N LYS A 298 -20.33 -26.52 7.75
CA LYS A 298 -19.10 -26.28 8.49
C LYS A 298 -19.44 -25.89 9.94
N PRO A 299 -18.52 -26.03 10.90
CA PRO A 299 -18.76 -25.65 12.29
C PRO A 299 -19.27 -24.21 12.45
N GLU A 300 -18.75 -23.29 11.64
CA GLU A 300 -19.01 -21.86 11.70
C GLU A 300 -20.17 -21.37 10.82
N LYS A 301 -20.53 -22.12 9.76
CA LYS A 301 -21.56 -21.71 8.79
C LYS A 301 -22.15 -22.87 7.99
N THR A 302 -23.36 -22.66 7.48
CA THR A 302 -23.81 -23.38 6.28
C THR A 302 -23.28 -22.64 5.06
N ALA A 303 -22.45 -23.30 4.25
CA ALA A 303 -21.87 -22.73 3.04
C ALA A 303 -22.49 -23.37 1.79
N ARG A 304 -22.47 -22.63 0.69
CA ARG A 304 -22.89 -23.12 -0.62
C ARG A 304 -21.65 -23.19 -1.50
N LEU A 305 -21.26 -24.40 -1.91
CA LEU A 305 -20.16 -24.56 -2.84
C LEU A 305 -20.50 -23.91 -4.18
N ALA A 306 -19.51 -23.36 -4.86
CA ALA A 306 -19.59 -23.03 -6.27
C ALA A 306 -18.25 -23.32 -6.96
N PHE A 307 -18.32 -23.68 -8.23
CA PHE A 307 -17.18 -24.16 -8.99
C PHE A 307 -17.04 -23.41 -10.32
N LEU A 308 -15.81 -23.04 -10.67
CA LEU A 308 -15.49 -22.51 -11.99
C LEU A 308 -14.40 -23.37 -12.62
N THR A 309 -14.71 -24.04 -13.72
CA THR A 309 -13.74 -24.89 -14.42
C THR A 309 -12.91 -24.08 -15.40
N ARG A 310 -11.69 -24.55 -15.64
CA ARG A 310 -10.78 -23.99 -16.65
C ARG A 310 -11.44 -24.04 -18.04
N GLU A 311 -12.11 -25.15 -18.35
CA GLU A 311 -12.81 -25.39 -19.60
C GLU A 311 -14.00 -24.44 -19.82
N ALA A 312 -14.71 -24.03 -18.76
CA ALA A 312 -15.81 -23.06 -18.86
C ALA A 312 -15.34 -21.68 -19.35
N LEU A 313 -14.05 -21.37 -19.21
CA LEU A 313 -13.41 -20.16 -19.71
C LEU A 313 -12.73 -20.34 -21.07
N GLY A 314 -12.86 -21.52 -21.70
CA GLY A 314 -12.19 -21.84 -22.96
C GLY A 314 -10.66 -22.01 -22.83
N LEU A 315 -10.18 -22.18 -21.60
CA LEU A 315 -8.78 -22.43 -21.30
C LEU A 315 -8.60 -23.96 -21.22
N ALA A 316 -8.28 -24.62 -22.34
CA ALA A 316 -7.93 -26.05 -22.33
C ALA A 316 -6.54 -26.30 -21.74
#